data_AF-A0A946YX98-F1
#
_entry.id   AF-A0A946YX98-F1
#
_cell.length_a   1.000
_cell.length_b   1.000
_cell.length_c   1.000
_cell.angle_alpha   90.00
_cell.angle_beta   90.00
_cell.angle_gamma   90.00
#
_symmetry.space_group_name_H-M   'P 1'
#
loop_
_entity.id
_entity.type
_entity.pdbx_description
1 polymer ?
#
loop_
_entity_poly.entity_id
_entity_poly.type
_entity_poly.pdbx_seq_one_letter_code
_entity_poly.pdbx_strand_id
1 'polypeptide(L)'
;DPMRFLMAWTVQALWVSFTAAAAWAAMSSGDKKDFGVLGVVGLLVWVFGFGFEVIADRQKNTWRADPANQGTFITGGLWDWSRHPNYFGEFVLWLGVAIMALPALQGWQYVTLLSPVFVFVLLTRVSGVPALERRSDKKWGGQDDYEAYKQRVPVFFPKPPS
;
A
#
# COMPACT_ATOMS: atom_id res chain seq x y z
N ASP A 1 -5.83 -29.44 -3.43
CA ASP A 1 -4.45 -29.94 -3.27
C ASP A 1 -3.86 -29.33 -2.00
N PRO A 2 -3.69 -30.13 -0.93
CA PRO A 2 -3.16 -29.67 0.36
C PRO A 2 -1.80 -29.00 0.27
N MET A 3 -0.93 -29.42 -0.66
CA MET A 3 0.42 -28.86 -0.79
C MET A 3 0.39 -27.42 -1.32
N ARG A 4 -0.45 -27.15 -2.32
CA ARG A 4 -0.64 -25.78 -2.85
C ARG A 4 -1.21 -24.85 -1.79
N PHE A 5 -2.14 -25.35 -0.98
CA PHE A 5 -2.70 -24.58 0.14
C PHE A 5 -1.62 -24.25 1.17
N LEU A 6 -0.83 -25.23 1.60
CA LEU A 6 0.25 -25.02 2.57
C LEU A 6 1.31 -24.02 2.06
N MET A 7 1.64 -24.08 0.77
CA MET A 7 2.56 -23.13 0.15
C MET A 7 2.00 -21.71 0.17
N ALA A 8 0.74 -21.52 -0.25
CA ALA A 8 0.11 -20.19 -0.23
C ALA A 8 0.02 -19.64 1.20
N TRP A 9 -0.34 -20.48 2.16
CA TRP A 9 -0.42 -20.10 3.57
C TRP A 9 0.94 -19.67 4.12
N THR A 10 2.00 -20.43 3.84
CA THR A 10 3.37 -20.10 4.30
C THR A 10 3.86 -18.78 3.71
N VAL A 11 3.60 -18.52 2.43
CA VAL A 11 3.97 -17.26 1.78
C VAL A 11 3.21 -16.08 2.42
N GLN A 12 1.91 -16.25 2.70
CA GLN A 12 1.12 -15.23 3.39
C GLN A 12 1.61 -14.99 4.83
N ALA A 13 1.97 -16.04 5.57
CA ALA A 13 2.49 -15.92 6.92
C ALA A 13 3.82 -15.14 6.94
N LEU A 14 4.74 -15.46 6.02
CA LEU A 14 6.01 -14.74 5.86
C LEU A 14 5.76 -13.27 5.51
N TRP A 15 4.88 -13.01 4.54
CA TRP A 15 4.50 -11.66 4.12
C TRP A 15 4.04 -10.80 5.30
N VAL A 16 3.06 -11.32 6.07
CA VAL A 16 2.46 -10.58 7.20
C VAL A 16 3.53 -10.32 8.25
N SER A 17 4.41 -11.30 8.48
CA SER A 17 5.48 -11.18 9.44
C SER A 17 6.49 -10.09 9.09
N PHE A 18 6.94 -10.03 7.84
CA PHE A 18 7.87 -8.99 7.40
C PHE A 18 7.24 -7.59 7.42
N THR A 19 5.97 -7.50 7.04
CA THR A 19 5.21 -6.25 7.07
C THR A 19 5.08 -5.71 8.50
N ALA A 20 4.70 -6.58 9.44
CA ALA A 20 4.49 -6.24 10.84
C ALA A 20 5.78 -6.19 11.68
N ALA A 21 6.95 -6.49 11.10
CA ALA A 21 8.20 -6.70 11.84
C ALA A 21 8.56 -5.53 12.75
N ALA A 22 8.45 -4.28 12.26
CA ALA A 22 8.76 -3.08 13.05
C ALA A 22 7.81 -2.93 14.26
N ALA A 23 6.51 -3.16 14.05
CA ALA A 23 5.52 -3.13 15.13
C ALA A 23 5.79 -4.22 16.17
N TRP A 24 6.05 -5.46 15.72
CA TRP A 24 6.36 -6.56 16.62
C TRP A 24 7.64 -6.34 17.42
N ALA A 25 8.70 -5.81 16.80
CA ALA A 25 9.93 -5.50 17.52
C ALA A 25 9.72 -4.41 18.58
N ALA A 26 8.95 -3.36 18.26
CA ALA A 26 8.61 -2.32 19.23
C ALA A 26 7.78 -2.87 20.41
N MET A 27 6.74 -3.67 20.13
CA MET A 27 5.88 -4.24 21.17
C MET A 27 6.56 -5.30 22.04
N SER A 28 7.55 -6.01 21.49
CA SER A 28 8.35 -7.01 22.23
C SER A 28 9.58 -6.42 22.92
N SER A 29 9.85 -5.12 22.74
CA SER A 29 10.93 -4.44 23.44
C SER A 29 10.64 -4.39 24.95
N GLY A 30 11.64 -4.72 25.76
CA GLY A 30 11.55 -4.58 27.22
C GLY A 30 11.68 -3.13 27.71
N ASP A 31 12.04 -2.21 26.81
CA ASP A 31 12.32 -0.81 27.10
C ASP A 31 11.10 0.05 26.72
N LYS A 32 10.26 0.36 27.70
CA LYS A 32 9.07 1.18 27.51
C LYS A 32 9.47 2.63 27.36
N LYS A 33 9.60 3.06 26.12
CA LYS A 33 9.80 4.47 25.76
C LYS A 33 8.46 5.20 25.77
N ASP A 34 8.46 6.45 26.24
CA ASP A 34 7.32 7.34 26.03
C ASP A 34 7.06 7.51 24.54
N PHE A 35 5.78 7.67 24.18
CA PHE A 35 5.36 7.83 22.78
C PHE A 35 6.10 8.97 22.08
N GLY A 36 6.30 10.08 22.79
CA GLY A 36 7.15 11.19 22.37
C GLY A 36 6.76 11.83 21.03
N VAL A 37 7.64 12.68 20.52
CA VAL A 37 7.42 13.40 19.26
C VAL A 37 7.37 12.44 18.07
N LEU A 38 8.25 11.43 18.05
CA LEU A 38 8.30 10.44 16.96
C LEU A 38 7.03 9.59 16.89
N GLY A 39 6.44 9.23 18.04
CA GLY A 39 5.14 8.55 18.07
C GLY A 39 4.05 9.40 17.43
N VAL A 40 3.96 10.69 17.79
CA VAL A 40 2.96 11.61 17.22
C VAL A 40 3.17 11.78 15.72
N VAL A 41 4.41 11.99 15.26
CA VAL A 41 4.71 12.10 13.83
C VAL A 41 4.32 10.82 13.09
N GLY A 42 4.71 9.66 13.61
CA GLY A 42 4.38 8.37 13.00
C GLY A 42 2.87 8.11 12.98
N LEU A 43 2.13 8.52 14.00
CA LEU A 43 0.67 8.44 14.03
C LEU A 43 0.02 9.34 12.99
N LEU A 44 0.50 10.58 12.81
CA LEU A 44 -0.01 11.48 11.78
C LEU A 44 0.23 10.92 10.38
N VAL A 45 1.42 10.37 10.13
CA VAL A 45 1.75 9.68 8.88
C VAL A 45 0.84 8.46 8.67
N TRP A 46 0.61 7.67 9.73
CA TRP A 46 -0.30 6.52 9.69
C TRP A 46 -1.73 6.93 9.36
N VAL A 47 -2.29 7.93 10.05
CA VAL A 47 -3.65 8.44 9.83
C VAL A 47 -3.80 8.96 8.40
N PHE A 48 -2.79 9.67 7.89
CA PHE A 48 -2.79 10.13 6.51
C PHE A 48 -2.80 8.96 5.51
N GLY A 49 -1.91 7.97 5.67
CA GLY A 49 -1.85 6.80 4.79
C GLY A 49 -3.15 5.99 4.80
N PHE A 50 -3.67 5.70 5.98
CA PHE A 50 -4.94 5.00 6.17
C PHE A 50 -6.12 5.78 5.57
N GLY A 51 -6.19 7.09 5.83
CA GLY A 51 -7.22 7.95 5.25
C GLY A 51 -7.16 7.96 3.72
N PHE A 52 -5.96 8.07 3.14
CA PHE A 52 -5.75 8.04 1.70
C PHE A 52 -6.23 6.72 1.08
N GLU A 53 -5.91 5.59 1.70
CA GLU A 53 -6.36 4.25 1.29
C GLU A 53 -7.88 4.12 1.34
N VAL A 54 -8.50 4.47 2.48
CA VAL A 54 -9.95 4.38 2.67
C VAL A 54 -10.69 5.25 1.67
N ILE A 55 -10.21 6.46 1.38
CA ILE A 55 -10.82 7.35 0.39
C ILE A 55 -10.71 6.76 -1.01
N ALA A 56 -9.54 6.24 -1.39
CA ALA A 56 -9.31 5.63 -2.70
C ALA A 56 -10.23 4.43 -2.95
N ASP A 57 -10.36 3.55 -1.95
CA ASP A 57 -11.23 2.36 -2.04
C ASP A 57 -12.71 2.73 -2.03
N ARG A 58 -13.12 3.73 -1.25
CA ARG A 58 -14.49 4.25 -1.29
C ARG A 58 -14.83 4.82 -2.66
N GLN A 59 -13.96 5.65 -3.24
CA GLN A 59 -14.13 6.19 -4.59
C GLN A 59 -14.31 5.08 -5.62
N LYS A 60 -13.45 4.06 -5.58
CA LYS A 60 -13.52 2.90 -6.48
C LYS A 60 -14.81 2.09 -6.29
N ASN A 61 -15.21 1.85 -5.05
CA ASN A 61 -16.41 1.07 -4.74
C ASN A 61 -17.69 1.79 -5.17
N THR A 62 -17.79 3.09 -4.88
CA THR A 62 -18.92 3.92 -5.33
C THR A 62 -18.97 3.98 -6.85
N TRP A 63 -17.83 4.19 -7.53
CA TRP A 63 -17.77 4.21 -8.99
C TRP A 63 -18.19 2.87 -9.61
N ARG A 64 -17.75 1.74 -9.05
CA ARG A 64 -18.11 0.40 -9.53
C ARG A 64 -19.58 0.02 -9.32
N ALA A 65 -20.25 0.65 -8.35
CA ALA A 65 -21.65 0.36 -8.05
C ALA A 65 -22.60 0.91 -9.12
N ASP A 66 -22.16 1.89 -9.91
CA ASP A 66 -22.94 2.47 -11.00
C ASP A 66 -22.89 1.57 -12.25
N PRO A 67 -24.04 1.05 -12.74
CA PRO A 67 -24.10 0.25 -13.96
C PRO A 67 -23.56 0.96 -15.21
N ALA A 68 -23.58 2.29 -15.26
CA ALA A 68 -23.04 3.06 -16.39
C ALA A 68 -21.51 2.91 -16.52
N ASN A 69 -20.83 2.55 -15.43
CA ASN A 69 -19.38 2.34 -15.38
C ASN A 69 -18.97 0.90 -15.71
N GLN A 70 -19.92 0.05 -16.12
CA GLN A 70 -19.58 -1.32 -16.53
C GLN A 70 -18.71 -1.31 -17.78
N GLY A 71 -17.60 -2.05 -17.71
CA GLY A 71 -16.67 -2.17 -18.82
C GLY A 71 -15.66 -1.02 -18.95
N THR A 72 -15.81 0.10 -18.24
CA THR A 72 -14.88 1.23 -18.26
C THR A 72 -13.91 1.18 -17.06
N PHE A 73 -13.09 2.23 -16.86
CA PHE A 73 -12.14 2.37 -15.76
C PHE A 73 -12.30 3.72 -15.04
N ILE A 74 -11.95 3.75 -13.75
CA ILE A 74 -12.02 4.97 -12.94
C ILE A 74 -10.84 5.89 -13.23
N THR A 75 -11.11 7.17 -13.41
CA THR A 75 -10.12 8.23 -13.67
C THR A 75 -10.27 9.44 -12.76
N GLY A 76 -11.25 9.43 -11.84
CA GLY A 76 -11.57 10.57 -10.99
C GLY A 76 -11.08 10.44 -9.55
N GLY A 77 -11.01 11.57 -8.85
CA GLY A 77 -10.59 11.62 -7.44
C GLY A 77 -9.10 11.28 -7.27
N LEU A 78 -8.77 10.42 -6.31
CA LEU A 78 -7.38 9.99 -6.08
C LEU A 78 -6.83 9.13 -7.23
N TRP A 79 -7.72 8.53 -8.03
CA TRP A 79 -7.34 7.76 -9.21
C TRP A 79 -6.84 8.64 -10.35
N ASP A 80 -7.05 9.96 -10.29
CA ASP A 80 -6.44 10.92 -11.22
C ASP A 80 -5.01 11.31 -10.81
N TRP A 81 -4.65 11.05 -9.55
CA TRP A 81 -3.35 11.40 -9.00
C TRP A 81 -2.35 10.24 -9.10
N SER A 82 -2.84 9.00 -8.97
CA SER A 82 -2.08 7.76 -9.08
C SER A 82 -3.00 6.65 -9.57
N ARG A 83 -2.47 5.71 -10.36
CA ARG A 83 -3.25 4.55 -10.82
C ARG A 83 -3.50 3.53 -9.71
N HIS A 84 -2.73 3.57 -8.63
CA HIS A 84 -2.91 2.72 -7.45
C HIS A 84 -2.81 3.53 -6.15
N PRO A 85 -3.75 4.46 -5.92
CA PRO A 85 -3.68 5.36 -4.78
C PRO A 85 -3.87 4.63 -3.45
N ASN A 86 -4.66 3.55 -3.43
CA ASN A 86 -4.84 2.72 -2.25
C ASN A 86 -3.53 2.05 -1.78
N TYR A 87 -2.74 1.50 -2.70
CA TYR A 87 -1.41 0.93 -2.36
C TYR A 87 -0.40 1.97 -1.90
N PHE A 88 -0.50 3.22 -2.38
CA PHE A 88 0.29 4.31 -1.83
C PHE A 88 -0.11 4.58 -0.36
N GLY A 89 -1.41 4.60 -0.06
CA GLY A 89 -1.90 4.72 1.31
C GLY A 89 -1.37 3.60 2.22
N GLU A 90 -1.41 2.35 1.75
CA GLU A 90 -0.86 1.19 2.46
C GLU A 90 0.65 1.33 2.70
N PHE A 91 1.42 1.79 1.73
CA PHE A 91 2.84 2.06 1.94
C PHE A 91 3.08 3.14 3.02
N VAL A 92 2.34 4.25 2.95
CA VAL A 92 2.52 5.37 3.88
C VAL A 92 2.10 5.00 5.29
N LEU A 93 1.04 4.21 5.48
CA LEU A 93 0.66 3.78 6.82
C LEU A 93 1.73 2.88 7.46
N TRP A 94 2.35 1.97 6.69
CA TRP A 94 3.44 1.13 7.21
C TRP A 94 4.71 1.93 7.49
N LEU A 95 4.96 3.00 6.72
CA LEU A 95 6.00 3.97 7.04
C LEU A 95 5.71 4.67 8.37
N GLY A 96 4.46 5.06 8.64
CA GLY A 96 4.04 5.60 9.94
C GLY A 96 4.29 4.64 11.10
N VAL A 97 3.99 3.35 10.92
CA VAL A 97 4.30 2.29 11.91
C VAL A 97 5.80 2.21 12.18
N ALA A 98 6.63 2.22 11.14
CA ALA A 98 8.08 2.16 11.32
C ALA A 98 8.64 3.39 12.06
N ILE A 99 8.09 4.59 11.81
CA ILE A 99 8.45 5.81 12.54
C ILE A 99 8.06 5.69 14.03
N MET A 100 6.87 5.17 14.33
CA MET A 100 6.43 4.96 15.72
C MET A 100 7.27 3.89 16.43
N ALA A 101 7.71 2.86 15.71
CA ALA A 101 8.51 1.77 16.27
C ALA A 101 9.94 2.20 16.60
N LEU A 102 10.53 3.11 15.81
CA LEU A 102 11.93 3.51 15.86
C LEU A 102 12.50 3.74 17.28
N PRO A 103 11.84 4.48 18.19
CA PRO A 103 12.40 4.78 19.53
C PRO A 103 12.55 3.55 20.43
N ALA A 104 11.76 2.50 20.18
CA ALA A 104 11.72 1.27 20.97
C ALA A 104 12.70 0.20 20.46
N LEU A 105 13.29 0.40 19.27
CA LEU A 105 14.22 -0.56 18.68
C LEU A 105 15.61 -0.47 19.30
N GLN A 106 16.24 -1.61 19.52
CA GLN A 106 17.61 -1.71 20.03
C GLN A 106 18.43 -2.76 19.28
N GLY A 107 19.74 -2.50 19.14
CA GLY A 107 20.70 -3.47 18.59
C GLY A 107 20.29 -3.97 17.20
N TRP A 108 20.09 -5.27 17.05
CA TRP A 108 19.75 -5.88 15.76
C TRP A 108 18.32 -5.56 15.28
N GLN A 109 17.44 -5.08 16.16
CA GLN A 109 16.03 -4.83 15.83
C GLN A 109 15.84 -3.73 14.78
N TYR A 110 16.84 -2.86 14.55
CA TYR A 110 16.79 -1.85 13.48
C TYR A 110 16.61 -2.46 12.08
N VAL A 111 16.94 -3.74 11.87
CA VAL A 111 16.66 -4.45 10.61
C VAL A 111 15.16 -4.44 10.26
N THR A 112 14.28 -4.37 11.27
CA THR A 112 12.83 -4.37 11.07
C THR A 112 12.32 -3.08 10.42
N LEU A 113 13.11 -2.01 10.41
CA LEU A 113 12.80 -0.77 9.67
C LEU A 113 12.86 -0.95 8.14
N LEU A 114 13.35 -2.10 7.66
CA LEU A 114 13.21 -2.47 6.25
C LEU A 114 11.78 -2.88 5.88
N SER A 115 10.86 -3.01 6.83
CA SER A 115 9.48 -3.43 6.55
C SER A 115 8.73 -2.54 5.55
N PRO A 116 8.81 -1.18 5.57
CA PRO A 116 8.12 -0.37 4.57
C PRO A 116 8.77 -0.49 3.18
N VAL A 117 10.08 -0.73 3.11
CA VAL A 117 10.78 -1.01 1.85
C VAL A 117 10.32 -2.35 1.29
N PHE A 118 10.17 -3.36 2.16
CA PHE A 118 9.60 -4.65 1.79
C PHE A 118 8.18 -4.46 1.23
N VAL A 119 7.28 -3.79 1.95
CA VAL A 119 5.91 -3.48 1.49
C VAL A 119 5.93 -2.77 0.14
N PHE A 120 6.79 -1.76 -0.04
CA PHE A 120 6.90 -1.03 -1.31
C PHE A 120 7.30 -1.95 -2.47
N VAL A 121 8.38 -2.72 -2.34
CA VAL A 121 8.85 -3.64 -3.40
C VAL A 121 7.79 -4.68 -3.70
N LEU A 122 7.14 -5.16 -2.66
CA LEU A 122 6.15 -6.21 -2.74
C LEU A 122 4.88 -5.76 -3.47
N LEU A 123 4.38 -4.55 -3.17
CA LEU A 123 3.22 -3.95 -3.85
C LEU A 123 3.55 -3.46 -5.27
N THR A 124 4.78 -3.03 -5.55
CA THR A 124 5.14 -2.44 -6.85
C THR A 124 5.75 -3.43 -7.84
N ARG A 125 6.37 -4.52 -7.37
CA ARG A 125 7.15 -5.44 -8.23
C ARG A 125 6.71 -6.89 -8.18
N VAL A 126 6.29 -7.38 -7.02
CA VAL A 126 6.00 -8.82 -6.83
C VAL A 126 4.51 -9.12 -6.97
N SER A 127 3.68 -8.27 -6.37
CA SER A 127 2.26 -8.47 -6.20
C SER A 127 1.51 -7.14 -6.29
N GLY A 128 0.18 -7.14 -6.19
CA GLY A 128 -0.60 -5.91 -6.25
C GLY A 128 -0.55 -5.25 -7.63
N VAL A 129 0.27 -4.21 -7.78
CA VAL A 129 0.34 -3.34 -8.97
C VAL A 129 0.58 -4.13 -10.27
N PRO A 130 1.63 -4.97 -10.42
CA PRO A 130 1.89 -5.60 -11.72
C PRO A 130 0.78 -6.53 -12.18
N ALA A 131 0.15 -7.25 -11.25
CA ALA A 131 -0.96 -8.14 -11.56
C ALA A 131 -2.24 -7.37 -11.94
N LEU A 132 -2.45 -6.20 -11.34
CA LEU A 132 -3.58 -5.33 -11.66
C LEU A 132 -3.39 -4.57 -12.97
N GLU A 133 -2.19 -4.04 -13.24
CA GLU A 133 -1.86 -3.41 -14.52
C GLU A 133 -2.02 -4.42 -15.67
N ARG A 134 -1.48 -5.63 -15.53
CA ARG A 134 -1.64 -6.69 -16.57
C ARG A 134 -3.10 -7.06 -16.83
N ARG A 135 -3.96 -7.07 -15.80
CA ARG A 135 -5.39 -7.33 -15.97
C ARG A 135 -6.11 -6.17 -16.63
N SER A 136 -5.72 -4.95 -16.28
CA SER A 136 -6.26 -3.71 -16.84
C SER A 136 -5.88 -3.59 -18.32
N ASP A 137 -4.62 -3.86 -18.67
CA ASP A 137 -4.12 -3.88 -20.04
C ASP A 137 -4.81 -4.95 -20.90
N LYS A 138 -5.14 -6.12 -20.34
CA LYS A 138 -5.92 -7.13 -21.06
C LYS A 138 -7.37 -6.70 -21.33
N LYS A 139 -7.92 -5.82 -20.50
CA LYS A 139 -9.34 -5.43 -20.56
C LYS A 139 -9.54 -4.15 -21.38
N TRP A 140 -8.64 -3.18 -21.24
CA TRP A 140 -8.75 -1.83 -21.78
C TRP A 140 -7.57 -1.43 -22.67
N GLY A 141 -6.53 -2.28 -22.78
CA GLY A 141 -5.38 -1.99 -23.62
C GLY A 141 -5.77 -1.78 -25.09
N GLY A 142 -5.18 -0.77 -25.71
CA GLY A 142 -5.48 -0.36 -27.08
C GLY A 142 -6.70 0.57 -27.22
N GLN A 143 -7.36 0.96 -26.12
CA GLN A 143 -8.32 2.06 -26.12
C GLN A 143 -7.58 3.39 -25.94
N ASP A 144 -7.84 4.37 -26.81
CA ASP A 144 -7.10 5.64 -26.83
C ASP A 144 -7.19 6.41 -25.50
N ASP A 145 -8.35 6.36 -24.84
CA ASP A 145 -8.59 7.00 -23.54
C ASP A 145 -7.81 6.33 -22.40
N TYR A 146 -7.72 5.00 -22.41
CA TYR A 146 -6.95 4.24 -21.42
C TYR A 146 -5.44 4.46 -21.58
N GLU A 147 -4.93 4.47 -22.80
CA GLU A 147 -3.52 4.74 -23.06
C GLU A 147 -3.16 6.20 -22.71
N ALA A 148 -4.03 7.17 -23.02
CA ALA A 148 -3.85 8.56 -22.60
C ALA A 148 -3.83 8.69 -21.06
N TYR A 149 -4.73 7.99 -20.37
CA TYR A 149 -4.74 7.92 -18.91
C TYR A 149 -3.44 7.33 -18.35
N LYS A 150 -2.93 6.23 -18.93
CA LYS A 150 -1.66 5.62 -18.50
C LYS A 150 -0.44 6.50 -18.73
N GLN A 151 -0.46 7.36 -19.74
CA GLN A 151 0.63 8.31 -20.00
C GLN A 151 0.60 9.49 -19.01
N ARG A 152 -0.60 9.97 -18.66
CA ARG A 152 -0.77 11.12 -17.76
C ARG A 152 -0.60 10.77 -16.28
N VAL A 153 -1.18 9.65 -15.85
CA VAL A 153 -1.31 9.32 -14.43
C VAL A 153 -0.21 8.34 -13.99
N PRO A 154 0.61 8.68 -12.97
CA PRO A 154 1.69 7.82 -12.51
C PRO A 154 1.16 6.54 -11.85
N VAL A 155 1.99 5.49 -11.82
CA VAL A 155 1.57 4.18 -11.30
C VAL A 155 1.33 4.19 -9.79
N PHE A 156 2.23 4.80 -9.01
CA PHE A 156 2.28 4.61 -7.56
C PHE A 156 2.30 5.92 -6.80
N PHE A 157 3.36 6.73 -6.95
CA PHE A 157 3.47 8.01 -6.25
C PHE A 157 2.50 9.04 -6.83
N PRO A 158 1.58 9.59 -6.02
CA PRO A 158 0.61 10.58 -6.48
C PRO A 158 1.28 11.83 -7.04
N LYS A 159 0.77 12.31 -8.18
CA LYS A 159 1.15 13.59 -8.79
C LYS A 159 -0.13 14.41 -9.02
N PRO A 160 -0.13 15.72 -8.75
CA PRO A 160 -1.26 16.58 -9.08
C PRO A 160 -1.64 16.45 -10.57
N PRO A 161 -2.92 16.31 -10.90
CA PRO A 161 -3.37 16.20 -12.28
C PRO A 161 -3.10 17.50 -13.04
N SER A 162 -2.60 17.37 -14.26
CA SER A 162 -2.37 18.45 -15.24
C SER A 162 -3.57 18.64 -16.15
#